data_AF-A0A7V8XS48-F1
#
_entry.id   AF-A0A7V8XS48-F1
#
_cell.length_a   1.000
_cell.length_b   1.000
_cell.length_c   1.000
_cell.angle_alpha   90.00
_cell.angle_beta   90.00
_cell.angle_gamma   90.00
#
_symmetry.space_group_name_H-M   'P 1'
#
loop_
_entity.id
_entity.type
_entity.pdbx_description
1 polymer ?
#
loop_
_entity_poly.entity_id
_entity_poly.type
_entity_poly.pdbx_seq_one_letter_code
_entity_poly.pdbx_strand_id
1 'polypeptide(L)'
;MATPWNGAMRVLRDVSIQRTEGDGLQAVSHVPGIAGEDMTLDVIGAGTTLGLKVRVIDSRPVMIEGAVRHRIRLALVNVADDAAVRAVTEVAAVAEAM
;
A
#
# COMPACT_ATOMS: atom_id res chain seq x y z
N MET A 1 18.84 -20.37 11.25
CA MET A 1 19.12 -19.16 12.04
C MET A 1 18.48 -17.99 11.32
N ALA A 2 17.45 -17.36 11.90
CA ALA A 2 16.86 -16.16 11.33
C ALA A 2 17.82 -14.98 11.61
N THR A 3 18.21 -14.24 10.58
CA THR A 3 19.01 -13.02 10.70
C THR A 3 18.07 -11.82 10.91
N PRO A 4 17.94 -11.27 12.13
CA PRO A 4 16.91 -10.28 12.48
C PRO A 4 17.08 -8.91 11.81
N TRP A 5 18.16 -8.70 11.05
CA TRP A 5 18.44 -7.48 10.29
C TRP A 5 18.14 -7.59 8.79
N ASN A 6 17.60 -8.72 8.32
CA ASN A 6 17.22 -8.86 6.91
C ASN A 6 15.87 -8.20 6.65
N GLY A 7 15.89 -6.89 6.44
CA GLY A 7 14.77 -6.09 5.98
C GLY A 7 15.30 -4.98 5.07
N ALA A 8 14.59 -4.69 3.98
CA ALA A 8 14.93 -3.59 3.09
C ALA A 8 13.83 -2.51 3.19
N MET A 9 14.23 -1.29 3.53
CA MET A 9 13.33 -0.14 3.41
C MET A 9 13.29 0.28 1.94
N ARG A 10 12.08 0.39 1.38
CA ARG A 10 11.87 0.86 0.01
C ARG A 10 10.92 2.04 0.04
N VAL A 11 11.37 3.16 -0.50
CA VAL A 11 10.52 4.33 -0.72
C VAL A 11 10.06 4.28 -2.18
N LEU A 12 8.78 4.02 -2.40
CA LEU A 12 8.19 4.02 -3.73
C LEU A 12 7.60 5.41 -4.01
N ARG A 13 7.93 5.97 -5.17
CA ARG A 13 7.33 7.20 -5.68
C ARG A 13 6.18 6.84 -6.64
N ASP A 14 5.24 7.76 -6.78
CA ASP A 14 4.10 7.63 -7.69
C ASP A 14 3.26 6.37 -7.42
N VAL A 15 2.91 6.18 -6.14
CA VAL A 15 2.05 5.11 -5.67
C VAL A 15 0.68 5.66 -5.34
N SER A 16 -0.36 5.12 -5.97
CA SER A 16 -1.74 5.35 -5.52
C SER A 16 -2.19 4.19 -4.64
N ILE A 17 -2.85 4.52 -3.53
CA ILE A 17 -3.49 3.57 -2.63
C ILE A 17 -4.99 3.77 -2.72
N GLN A 18 -5.72 2.71 -3.05
CA GLN A 18 -7.17 2.70 -3.10
C GLN A 18 -7.70 1.66 -2.14
N ARG A 19 -8.77 1.98 -1.41
CA ARG A 19 -9.51 1.00 -0.65
C ARG A 19 -10.39 0.19 -1.60
N THR A 20 -10.36 -1.12 -1.49
CA THR A 20 -11.30 -2.01 -2.20
C THR A 20 -12.46 -2.37 -1.28
N GLU A 21 -13.62 -2.77 -1.81
CA GLU A 21 -14.73 -3.26 -0.98
C GLU A 21 -14.24 -4.37 -0.03
N GLY A 22 -14.43 -4.18 1.28
CA GLY A 22 -13.85 -4.99 2.37
C GLY A 22 -12.62 -4.37 3.06
N ASP A 23 -11.87 -5.17 3.82
CA ASP A 23 -10.65 -4.76 4.55
C ASP A 23 -9.37 -4.82 3.69
N GLY A 24 -9.54 -4.65 2.38
CA GLY A 24 -8.47 -4.75 1.39
C GLY A 24 -7.96 -3.39 0.93
N LEU A 25 -6.65 -3.31 0.69
CA LEU A 25 -6.00 -2.18 0.05
C LEU A 25 -5.49 -2.60 -1.32
N GLN A 26 -5.53 -1.69 -2.29
CA GLN A 26 -4.92 -1.86 -3.59
C GLN A 26 -3.90 -0.74 -3.80
N ALA A 27 -2.65 -1.12 -4.05
CA ALA A 27 -1.61 -0.19 -4.44
C ALA A 27 -1.36 -0.30 -5.95
N VAL A 28 -1.10 0.81 -6.61
CA VAL A 28 -0.52 0.82 -7.95
C VAL A 28 0.84 1.47 -7.88
N SER A 29 1.89 0.76 -8.28
CA SER A 29 3.27 1.24 -8.20
C SER A 29 4.06 0.87 -9.45
N HIS A 30 5.29 1.37 -9.59
CA HIS A 30 6.22 0.98 -10.66
C HIS A 30 6.99 -0.32 -10.39
N VAL A 31 6.82 -0.92 -9.20
CA VAL A 31 7.61 -2.08 -8.76
C VAL A 31 6.67 -3.20 -8.31
N PRO A 32 6.89 -4.46 -8.72
CA PRO A 32 6.04 -5.56 -8.28
C PRO A 32 6.11 -5.76 -6.76
N GLY A 33 4.97 -6.12 -6.17
CA GLY A 33 4.91 -6.68 -4.82
C GLY A 33 5.23 -8.18 -4.85
N ILE A 34 5.91 -8.70 -3.84
CA ILE A 34 6.20 -10.13 -3.71
C ILE A 34 5.04 -10.79 -2.95
N ALA A 35 4.30 -11.70 -3.57
CA ALA A 35 3.19 -12.39 -2.92
C ALA A 35 3.64 -13.10 -1.63
N GLY A 36 2.86 -12.94 -0.55
CA GLY A 36 3.16 -13.46 0.77
C GLY A 36 4.10 -12.59 1.62
N GLU A 37 4.68 -11.52 1.06
CA GLU A 37 5.55 -10.61 1.81
C GLU A 37 4.72 -9.77 2.80
N ASP A 38 5.18 -9.74 4.05
CA ASP A 38 4.69 -8.82 5.08
C ASP A 38 5.49 -7.52 5.05
N MET A 39 4.79 -6.39 5.07
CA MET A 39 5.41 -5.07 5.05
C MET A 39 4.65 -4.07 5.91
N THR A 40 5.34 -2.99 6.27
CA THR A 40 4.72 -1.79 6.83
C THR A 40 4.49 -0.80 5.70
N LEU A 41 3.25 -0.37 5.51
CA LEU A 41 2.87 0.70 4.60
C LEU A 41 2.69 1.99 5.40
N ASP A 42 3.61 2.93 5.25
CA ASP A 42 3.47 4.27 5.83
C ASP A 42 2.75 5.18 4.83
N VAL A 43 1.51 5.57 5.15
CA VAL A 43 0.73 6.54 4.39
C VAL A 43 0.91 7.91 5.03
N ILE A 44 1.42 8.88 4.26
CA ILE A 44 1.69 10.23 4.74
C ILE A 44 0.73 11.20 4.05
N GLY A 45 -0.02 11.97 4.84
CA GLY A 45 -0.95 12.98 4.32
C GLY A 45 -1.58 13.82 5.42
N ALA A 46 -2.07 15.02 5.09
CA ALA A 46 -2.68 15.95 6.06
C ALA A 46 -1.84 16.22 7.34
N GLY A 47 -0.51 16.14 7.23
CA GLY A 47 0.41 16.32 8.36
C GLY A 47 0.51 15.13 9.32
N THR A 48 -0.10 13.99 8.99
CA THR A 48 -0.03 12.75 9.77
C THR A 48 0.63 11.64 8.95
N THR A 49 1.31 10.74 9.68
CA THR A 49 1.85 9.50 9.12
C THR A 49 1.12 8.34 9.77
N LEU A 50 0.62 7.44 8.95
CA LEU A 50 -0.12 6.28 9.36
C LEU A 50 0.60 5.01 8.90
N GLY A 51 1.14 4.25 9.85
CA GLY A 51 1.79 2.97 9.57
C GLY A 51 0.80 1.81 9.63
N LEU A 52 0.62 1.10 8.52
CA LEU A 52 -0.27 -0.05 8.39
C LEU A 52 0.54 -1.33 8.21
N LYS A 53 0.21 -2.39 8.96
CA LYS A 53 0.76 -3.73 8.70
C LYS A 53 -0.06 -4.41 7.62
N VAL A 54 0.57 -4.70 6.49
CA VAL A 54 -0.07 -5.31 5.32
C VAL A 54 0.70 -6.53 4.83
N ARG A 55 -0.02 -7.43 4.18
CA ARG A 55 0.51 -8.57 3.45
C ARG A 55 0.17 -8.46 1.97
N VAL A 56 1.15 -8.71 1.11
CA VAL A 56 0.91 -8.81 -0.34
C VAL A 56 0.18 -10.10 -0.66
N ILE A 57 -1.00 -9.98 -1.26
CA ILE A 57 -1.81 -11.12 -1.71
C ILE A 57 -1.42 -11.53 -3.13
N ASP A 58 -1.46 -10.58 -4.06
CA ASP A 58 -0.98 -10.77 -5.43
C ASP A 58 -0.46 -9.46 -6.03
N SER A 59 0.29 -9.58 -7.13
CA SER A 59 0.74 -8.44 -7.94
C SER A 59 0.55 -8.77 -9.42
N ARG A 60 -0.14 -7.88 -10.15
CA ARG A 60 -0.42 -8.05 -11.57
C ARG A 60 0.06 -6.85 -12.35
N PRO A 61 0.75 -7.04 -13.49
CA PRO A 61 1.08 -5.93 -14.37
C PRO A 61 -0.19 -5.34 -14.99
N VAL A 62 -0.25 -4.02 -15.07
CA VAL A 62 -1.35 -3.26 -15.69
C VAL A 62 -0.77 -2.14 -16.54
N MET A 63 -1.40 -1.84 -17.68
CA MET A 63 -1.03 -0.69 -18.50
C MET A 63 -1.79 0.54 -18.03
N ILE A 64 -1.07 1.60 -17.64
CA ILE A 64 -1.63 2.90 -17.25
C ILE A 64 -0.83 3.98 -17.96
N GLU A 65 -1.50 4.86 -18.71
CA GLU A 65 -0.87 5.95 -19.48
C GLU A 65 0.26 5.48 -20.41
N GLY A 66 0.15 4.27 -20.96
CA GLY A 66 1.18 3.69 -21.84
C GLY A 66 2.41 3.12 -21.11
N ALA A 67 2.46 3.18 -19.77
CA ALA A 67 3.51 2.57 -18.97
C ALA A 67 3.01 1.30 -18.24
N VAL A 68 3.89 0.31 -18.09
CA VAL A 68 3.63 -0.85 -17.23
C VAL A 68 3.75 -0.41 -15.78
N ARG A 69 2.67 -0.61 -15.03
CA ARG A 69 2.61 -0.49 -13.58
C ARG A 69 2.24 -1.84 -12.97
N HIS A 70 2.36 -1.93 -11.66
CA HIS A 70 2.00 -3.11 -10.88
C HIS A 70 0.83 -2.77 -9.99
N ARG A 71 -0.30 -3.44 -10.23
CA ARG A 71 -1.43 -3.45 -9.32
C ARG A 71 -1.16 -4.51 -8.25
N ILE A 72 -0.99 -4.09 -7.02
CA ILE A 72 -0.67 -4.92 -5.87
C ILE A 72 -1.90 -4.97 -4.98
N ARG A 73 -2.37 -6.18 -4.69
CA ARG A 73 -3.43 -6.39 -3.71
C ARG A 73 -2.82 -6.64 -2.35
N LEU A 74 -3.26 -5.88 -1.36
CA LEU A 74 -2.77 -5.90 -0.01
C LEU A 74 -3.92 -6.27 0.93
N ALA A 75 -3.64 -7.14 1.91
CA ALA A 75 -4.52 -7.41 3.03
C ALA A 75 -3.95 -6.80 4.30
N LEU A 76 -4.81 -6.22 5.14
CA LEU A 76 -4.41 -5.78 6.47
C LEU A 76 -4.15 -6.99 7.36
N VAL A 77 -3.05 -6.95 8.10
CA VAL A 77 -2.67 -8.01 9.03
C VAL A 77 -3.28 -7.76 10.42
N ASN A 78 -3.79 -6.56 10.70
CA ASN A 78 -4.48 -6.24 11.94
C ASN A 78 -5.73 -5.35 11.72
N VAL A 79 -6.85 -5.76 12.30
CA VAL A 79 -8.18 -5.11 12.15
C VAL A 79 -8.34 -3.89 13.08
N ALA A 80 -7.47 -3.74 14.08
CA ALA A 80 -7.46 -2.55 14.95
C ALA A 80 -7.11 -1.25 14.19
N ASP A 81 -6.58 -1.37 12.97
CA ASP A 81 -6.25 -0.25 12.07
C ASP A 81 -7.40 0.13 11.13
N ASP A 82 -8.64 -0.33 11.36
CA ASP A 82 -9.78 0.04 10.49
C ASP A 82 -10.12 1.55 10.56
N ALA A 83 -9.86 2.20 11.70
CA ALA A 83 -9.92 3.65 11.84
C ALA A 83 -8.82 4.37 11.03
N ALA A 84 -7.64 3.75 10.97
CA ALA A 84 -6.52 4.21 10.18
C ALA A 84 -6.80 4.06 8.67
N VAL A 85 -7.46 2.99 8.25
CA VAL A 85 -7.88 2.75 6.87
C VAL A 85 -8.92 3.79 6.38
N ARG A 86 -9.79 4.29 7.28
CA ARG A 86 -10.67 5.44 6.97
C ARG A 86 -9.86 6.70 6.67
N ALA A 87 -8.80 6.97 7.45
CA ALA A 87 -7.92 8.11 7.21
C ALA A 87 -7.15 8.02 5.88
N VAL A 88 -6.81 6.80 5.40
CA VAL A 88 -6.23 6.62 4.05
C VAL A 88 -7.19 7.10 2.95
N THR A 89 -8.51 6.93 3.15
CA THR A 89 -9.52 7.38 2.17
C THR A 89 -9.62 8.91 2.11
N GLU A 90 -9.48 9.58 3.26
CA GLU A 90 -9.44 11.05 3.32
C GLU A 90 -8.14 11.64 2.74
N VAL A 91 -7.00 10.98 2.97
CA VAL A 91 -5.71 11.39 2.37
C VAL A 91 -5.72 11.20 0.85
N ALA A 92 -6.28 10.10 0.34
CA ALA A 92 -6.42 9.86 -1.10
C ALA A 92 -7.38 10.87 -1.76
N ALA A 93 -8.47 11.25 -1.10
CA ALA A 93 -9.42 12.26 -1.61
C ALA A 93 -8.81 13.66 -1.73
N VAL A 94 -7.88 14.03 -0.84
CA VAL A 94 -7.13 15.31 -0.95
C VAL A 94 -6.13 15.27 -2.11
N ALA A 95 -5.58 14.10 -2.45
CA ALA A 95 -4.66 13.94 -3.57
C ALA A 95 -5.35 14.00 -4.95
N GLU A 96 -6.62 13.62 -5.07
CA GLU A 96 -7.39 13.74 -6.33
C GLU A 96 -8.04 15.12 -6.54
N ALA A 97 -8.14 15.95 -5.50
CA ALA A 97 -8.79 17.27 -5.58
C ALA A 97 -7.83 18.44 -5.89
N MET A 98 -6.57 18.15 -6.23
CA MET A 98 -5.51 19.14 -6.50
C MET A 98 -4.94 18.97 -7.91
#